data_AF-A0A7S1PUU9-F1
#
_entry.id   AF-A0A7S1PUU9-F1
#
_cell.length_a   1.000
_cell.length_b   1.000
_cell.length_c   1.000
_cell.angle_alpha   90.00
_cell.angle_beta   90.00
_cell.angle_gamma   90.00
#
_symmetry.space_group_name_H-M   'P 1'
#
loop_
_entity.id
_entity.type
_entity.pdbx_description
1 polymer ?
#
loop_
_entity_poly.entity_id
_entity_poly.type
_entity_poly.pdbx_seq_one_letter_code
_entity_poly.pdbx_strand_id
1 'polypeptide(L)'
;GINEMQELLDDAAVQWALIRFELGSGAFVRKKLMFLHVNGDETPAVRRGQANAYTAEAQRLLRADNQEGFHASLAVTRKEDVTHAQLLERVGHFFVKDDIDYEVQLERTDSLRSYEKGKRSNSFKGDSNGVADSLPVIPKHQSLKLFTSGRDALKAVAEPLGRWNW
;
A
#
# COMPACT_ATOMS: atom_id res chain seq x y z
N GLY A 1 5.85 8.69 10.44
CA GLY A 1 6.06 8.82 8.99
C GLY A 1 7.54 8.91 8.67
N ILE A 2 7.90 9.23 7.42
CA ILE A 2 9.32 9.33 6.99
C ILE A 2 10.03 10.47 7.74
N ASN A 3 9.35 11.58 8.01
CA ASN A 3 9.92 12.71 8.74
C ASN A 3 10.28 12.33 10.18
N GLU A 4 9.39 11.62 10.86
CA GLU A 4 9.62 11.14 12.23
C GLU A 4 10.70 10.04 12.26
N MET A 5 10.83 9.25 11.19
CA MET A 5 11.94 8.31 11.04
C MET A 5 13.26 9.05 10.89
N GLN A 6 13.30 10.15 10.13
CA GLN A 6 14.50 10.97 9.92
C GLN A 6 15.05 11.53 11.23
N GLU A 7 14.17 11.91 12.17
CA GLU A 7 14.56 12.38 13.51
C GLU A 7 15.24 11.30 14.37
N LEU A 8 14.99 10.02 14.09
CA LEU A 8 15.56 8.87 14.80
C LEU A 8 16.88 8.39 14.18
N LEU A 9 17.28 8.96 13.04
CA LEU A 9 18.54 8.61 12.38
C LEU A 9 19.72 9.37 12.98
N ASP A 10 20.85 8.69 13.05
CA ASP A 10 22.10 9.19 13.61
C ASP A 10 23.21 9.10 12.55
N ASP A 11 23.76 10.26 12.19
CA ASP A 11 24.85 10.38 11.20
C ASP A 11 26.18 9.81 11.75
N ALA A 12 26.27 9.54 13.06
CA ALA A 12 27.41 8.88 13.70
C ALA A 12 27.30 7.35 13.79
N ALA A 13 26.26 6.76 13.20
CA ALA A 13 26.02 5.33 13.20
C ALA A 13 25.72 4.75 11.81
N VAL A 14 25.88 3.42 11.69
CA VAL A 14 25.31 2.64 10.59
C VAL A 14 23.98 2.06 11.06
N GLN A 15 22.90 2.37 10.35
CA GLN A 15 21.55 1.96 10.70
C GLN A 15 20.85 1.33 9.50
N TRP A 16 19.87 0.48 9.79
CA TRP A 16 19.01 -0.14 8.79
C TRP A 16 17.56 0.08 9.16
N ALA A 17 16.72 0.31 8.17
CA ALA A 17 15.29 0.43 8.36
C ALA A 17 14.52 -0.27 7.24
N LEU A 18 13.27 -0.64 7.57
CA LEU A 18 12.31 -1.18 6.63
C LEU A 18 11.23 -0.13 6.41
N ILE A 19 11.04 0.28 5.16
CA ILE A 19 10.01 1.26 4.81
C ILE A 19 8.94 0.57 3.97
N ARG A 20 7.70 0.71 4.39
CA ARG A 20 6.53 0.22 3.66
C ARG A 20 5.85 1.37 2.94
N PHE A 21 5.66 1.23 1.64
CA PHE A 21 4.92 2.16 0.80
C PHE A 21 3.64 1.52 0.30
N GLU A 22 2.61 2.34 0.11
CA GLU A 22 1.37 1.96 -0.55
C GLU A 22 1.31 2.73 -1.86
N LEU A 23 1.26 2.01 -2.97
CA LEU A 23 1.25 2.57 -4.32
C LEU A 23 -0.08 2.26 -5.00
N GLY A 24 -0.61 3.20 -5.78
CA GLY A 24 -1.88 3.05 -6.48
C GLY A 24 -3.07 3.62 -5.69
N SER A 25 -4.28 3.41 -6.21
CA SER A 25 -5.53 3.87 -5.59
C SER A 25 -6.64 2.84 -5.72
N GLY A 26 -7.64 2.90 -4.83
CA GLY A 26 -8.79 1.98 -4.84
C GLY A 26 -8.39 0.51 -4.70
N ALA A 27 -8.93 -0.34 -5.58
CA ALA A 27 -8.67 -1.78 -5.58
C ALA A 27 -7.24 -2.17 -5.99
N PHE A 28 -6.45 -1.22 -6.49
CA PHE A 28 -5.09 -1.44 -6.99
C PHE A 28 -4.00 -0.96 -6.04
N VAL A 29 -4.33 -0.67 -4.77
CA VAL A 29 -3.32 -0.32 -3.76
C VAL A 29 -2.43 -1.53 -3.49
N ARG A 30 -1.14 -1.41 -3.84
CA ARG A 30 -0.11 -2.42 -3.61
C ARG A 30 0.85 -1.96 -2.53
N LYS A 31 1.14 -2.85 -1.59
CA LYS A 31 2.18 -2.62 -0.58
C LYS A 31 3.52 -3.01 -1.16
N LYS A 32 4.49 -2.11 -1.07
CA LYS A 32 5.88 -2.34 -1.45
C LYS A 32 6.77 -2.15 -0.24
N LEU A 33 7.80 -2.97 -0.13
CA LEU A 33 8.81 -2.92 0.92
C LEU A 33 10.13 -2.44 0.35
N MET A 34 10.77 -1.50 1.05
CA MET A 34 12.08 -1.00 0.71
C MET A 34 13.02 -1.12 1.90
N PHE A 35 14.24 -1.53 1.61
CA PHE A 35 15.33 -1.53 2.57
C PHE A 35 16.08 -0.19 2.53
N LEU A 36 16.17 0.47 3.68
CA LEU A 36 17.00 1.66 3.86
C LEU A 36 18.28 1.27 4.61
N HIS A 37 19.43 1.64 4.06
CA HIS A 37 20.74 1.51 4.69
C HIS A 37 21.34 2.89 4.88
N VAL A 38 21.43 3.35 6.12
CA VAL A 38 22.03 4.63 6.49
C VAL A 38 23.46 4.34 6.94
N ASN A 39 24.42 4.90 6.23
CA ASN A 39 25.85 4.71 6.47
C ASN A 39 26.46 6.04 6.88
N GLY A 40 26.17 6.45 8.11
CA GLY A 40 26.49 7.77 8.66
C GLY A 40 27.92 8.22 8.36
N ASP A 41 28.08 9.41 7.79
CA ASP A 41 29.39 9.94 7.39
C ASP A 41 30.29 10.23 8.60
N GLU A 42 29.70 10.60 9.74
CA GLU A 42 30.39 10.80 11.02
C GLU A 42 30.81 9.49 11.71
N THR A 43 30.39 8.33 11.19
CA THR A 43 30.79 7.03 11.76
C THR A 43 32.28 6.76 11.53
N PRO A 44 33.09 6.46 12.56
CA PRO A 44 34.51 6.11 12.39
C PRO A 44 34.71 4.91 11.46
N ALA A 45 35.70 4.99 10.57
CA ALA A 45 35.89 4.02 9.47
C ALA A 45 35.92 2.55 9.91
N VAL A 46 36.58 2.23 11.03
CA VAL A 46 36.65 0.86 11.55
C VAL A 46 35.28 0.37 12.03
N ARG A 47 34.56 1.19 12.80
CA ARG A 47 33.20 0.85 13.28
C ARG A 47 32.22 0.73 12.12
N ARG A 48 32.33 1.63 11.15
CA ARG A 48 31.55 1.58 9.91
C ARG A 48 31.78 0.29 9.14
N GLY A 49 33.04 -0.12 8.97
CA GLY A 49 33.39 -1.40 8.33
C GLY A 49 32.82 -2.61 9.07
N GLN A 50 32.96 -2.63 10.40
CA GLN A 50 32.40 -3.70 11.24
C GLN A 50 30.87 -3.76 11.15
N ALA A 51 30.18 -2.62 11.24
CA ALA A 51 28.72 -2.57 11.13
C ALA A 51 28.24 -3.00 9.74
N ASN A 52 28.90 -2.54 8.68
CA ASN A 52 28.55 -2.91 7.30
C ASN A 52 28.71 -4.41 7.02
N ALA A 53 29.59 -5.13 7.72
CA ALA A 53 29.70 -6.57 7.63
C ALA A 53 28.39 -7.30 8.04
N TYR A 54 27.56 -6.67 8.88
CA TYR A 54 26.26 -7.21 9.30
C TYR A 54 25.10 -6.86 8.35
N THR A 55 25.33 -6.12 7.25
CA THR A 55 24.25 -5.65 6.36
C THR A 55 23.45 -6.82 5.78
N ALA A 56 24.12 -7.91 5.38
CA ALA A 56 23.44 -9.10 4.84
C ALA A 56 22.57 -9.79 5.90
N GLU A 57 23.03 -9.83 7.15
CA GLU A 57 22.26 -10.37 8.26
C GLU A 57 21.08 -9.46 8.62
N ALA A 58 21.29 -8.15 8.66
CA ALA A 58 20.22 -7.17 8.89
C ALA A 58 19.13 -7.28 7.81
N GLN A 59 19.50 -7.42 6.54
CA GLN A 59 18.56 -7.69 5.45
C GLN A 59 17.77 -8.98 5.67
N ARG A 60 18.43 -10.06 6.11
CA ARG A 60 17.77 -11.34 6.40
C ARG A 60 16.77 -11.21 7.54
N LEU A 61 17.16 -10.55 8.64
CA LEU A 61 16.31 -10.33 9.80
C LEU A 61 15.10 -9.45 9.48
N LEU A 62 15.30 -8.36 8.73
CA LEU A 62 14.23 -7.42 8.36
C LEU A 62 13.22 -8.03 7.37
N ARG A 63 13.59 -9.08 6.64
CA ARG A 63 12.64 -9.84 5.79
C ARG A 63 11.76 -10.81 6.59
N ALA A 64 12.12 -11.15 7.82
CA ALA A 64 11.34 -12.03 8.70
C ALA A 64 10.82 -13.30 8.01
N ASP A 65 11.71 -14.05 7.33
CA ASP A 65 11.42 -15.27 6.55
C ASP A 65 10.34 -15.12 5.45
N ASN A 66 9.84 -13.91 5.17
CA ASN A 66 8.98 -13.66 4.03
C ASN A 66 9.76 -13.90 2.73
N GLN A 67 9.15 -14.64 1.81
CA GLN A 67 9.71 -14.87 0.48
C GLN A 67 9.68 -13.61 -0.40
N GLU A 68 8.85 -12.63 -0.06
CA GLU A 68 8.89 -11.32 -0.70
C GLU A 68 10.16 -10.57 -0.25
N GLY A 69 11.15 -10.53 -1.14
CA GLY A 69 12.32 -9.68 -0.99
C GLY A 69 11.97 -8.20 -0.94
N PHE A 70 12.97 -7.36 -0.69
CA PHE A 70 12.79 -5.92 -0.85
C PHE A 70 12.54 -5.60 -2.32
N HIS A 71 11.55 -4.76 -2.56
CA HIS A 71 11.27 -4.24 -3.89
C HIS A 71 12.39 -3.28 -4.27
N ALA A 72 12.67 -2.31 -3.40
CA ALA A 72 13.76 -1.36 -3.59
C ALA A 72 14.78 -1.43 -2.45
N SER A 73 15.99 -0.91 -2.72
CA SER A 73 16.97 -0.61 -1.69
C SER A 73 17.56 0.78 -1.91
N LEU A 74 17.67 1.55 -0.84
CA LEU A 74 18.29 2.87 -0.82
C LEU A 74 19.43 2.87 0.20
N ALA A 75 20.60 3.34 -0.22
CA ALA A 75 21.74 3.58 0.66
C ALA A 75 22.00 5.09 0.70
N VAL A 76 22.11 5.66 1.88
CA VAL A 76 22.38 7.09 2.11
C VAL A 76 23.48 7.25 3.15
N THR A 77 24.16 8.40 3.14
CA THR A 77 25.22 8.70 4.11
C THR A 77 24.80 9.70 5.17
N ARG A 78 23.77 10.51 4.89
CA ARG A 78 23.24 11.49 5.84
C ARG A 78 21.75 11.31 6.02
N LYS A 79 21.24 11.62 7.20
CA LYS A 79 19.80 11.61 7.47
C LYS A 79 19.06 12.64 6.63
N GLU A 80 19.67 13.77 6.30
CA GLU A 80 19.06 14.83 5.47
C GLU A 80 18.67 14.32 4.08
N ASP A 81 19.37 13.31 3.57
CA ASP A 81 19.08 12.67 2.28
C ASP A 81 17.82 11.80 2.33
N VAL A 82 17.35 11.40 3.52
CA VAL A 82 16.16 10.56 3.69
C VAL A 82 14.88 11.39 3.53
N THR A 83 14.63 11.81 2.29
CA THR A 83 13.48 12.63 1.91
C THR A 83 12.46 11.83 1.13
N HIS A 84 11.19 12.24 1.19
CA HIS A 84 10.13 11.64 0.39
C HIS A 84 10.47 11.63 -1.11
N ALA A 85 11.07 12.71 -1.63
CA ALA A 85 11.43 12.82 -3.03
C ALA A 85 12.45 11.76 -3.45
N GLN A 86 13.53 11.58 -2.68
CA GLN A 86 14.55 10.57 -2.99
C GLN A 86 14.01 9.14 -2.87
N LEU A 87 13.17 8.89 -1.86
CA LEU A 87 12.53 7.57 -1.69
C LEU A 87 11.61 7.26 -2.88
N LEU A 88 10.79 8.24 -3.31
CA LEU A 88 9.88 8.09 -4.45
C LEU A 88 10.63 7.96 -5.77
N GLU A 89 11.69 8.73 -6.01
CA GLU A 89 12.55 8.59 -7.20
C GLU A 89 13.13 7.17 -7.27
N ARG A 90 13.64 6.67 -6.15
CA ARG A 90 14.23 5.34 -6.08
C ARG A 90 13.21 4.24 -6.31
N VAL A 91 11.99 4.40 -5.81
CA VAL A 91 10.89 3.45 -6.03
C VAL A 91 10.21 3.70 -7.40
N GLY A 92 10.45 4.84 -8.04
CA GLY A 92 9.86 5.34 -9.29
C GLY A 92 9.79 4.30 -10.40
N HIS A 93 10.87 3.55 -10.61
CA HIS A 93 10.93 2.50 -11.63
C HIS A 93 9.99 1.31 -11.38
N PHE A 94 9.52 1.11 -10.13
CA PHE A 94 8.46 0.15 -9.82
C PHE A 94 7.07 0.68 -10.19
N PHE A 95 6.86 2.00 -10.16
CA PHE A 95 5.60 2.61 -10.58
C PHE A 95 5.36 2.43 -12.07
N VAL A 96 6.38 2.68 -12.90
CA VAL A 96 6.27 2.58 -14.38
C VAL A 96 5.90 1.16 -14.83
N LYS A 97 6.33 0.12 -14.12
CA LYS A 97 5.94 -1.27 -14.42
C LYS A 97 4.49 -1.59 -14.03
N ASP A 98 3.93 -0.88 -13.06
CA ASP A 98 2.57 -1.10 -12.59
C ASP A 98 1.53 -0.32 -13.44
N ASP A 99 1.95 0.73 -14.18
CA ASP A 99 1.08 1.59 -15.00
C ASP A 99 0.87 1.14 -16.46
N ILE A 100 1.65 0.19 -17.00
CA ILE A 100 1.55 -0.21 -18.43
C ILE A 100 0.20 -0.87 -18.80
N ASP A 101 -0.60 -1.31 -17.82
CA ASP A 101 -1.96 -1.82 -18.05
C ASP A 101 -3.08 -0.79 -17.75
N TYR A 102 -2.72 0.42 -17.31
CA TYR A 102 -3.67 1.35 -16.69
C TYR A 102 -4.44 2.23 -17.69
N GLU A 103 -3.86 2.52 -18.85
CA GLU A 103 -4.35 3.64 -19.67
C GLU A 103 -5.56 3.32 -20.55
N VAL A 104 -5.71 2.08 -21.05
CA VAL A 104 -6.68 1.82 -22.16
C VAL A 104 -8.02 1.27 -21.70
N GLN A 105 -8.10 0.59 -20.55
CA GLN A 105 -9.37 0.05 -20.04
C GLN A 105 -10.02 0.96 -18.99
N LEU A 106 -9.23 1.66 -18.18
CA LEU A 106 -9.74 2.40 -17.04
C LEU A 106 -10.45 3.70 -17.43
N GLU A 107 -9.98 4.44 -18.44
CA GLU A 107 -10.67 5.64 -18.94
C GLU A 107 -12.11 5.35 -19.36
N ARG A 108 -12.37 4.18 -19.96
CA ARG A 108 -13.75 3.79 -20.34
C ARG A 108 -14.62 3.50 -19.14
N THR A 109 -14.12 2.77 -18.14
CA THR A 109 -14.90 2.41 -16.96
C THR A 109 -15.10 3.56 -15.96
N ASP A 110 -14.10 4.42 -15.77
CA ASP A 110 -14.20 5.55 -14.83
C ASP A 110 -14.99 6.73 -15.41
N SER A 111 -14.97 6.92 -16.73
CA SER A 111 -15.88 7.87 -17.40
C SER A 111 -17.35 7.46 -17.24
N LEU A 112 -17.65 6.16 -17.31
CA LEU A 112 -19.00 5.64 -17.08
C LEU A 112 -19.44 5.81 -15.62
N ARG A 113 -18.56 5.48 -14.65
CA ARG A 113 -18.85 5.62 -13.20
C ARG A 113 -19.08 7.07 -12.78
N SER A 114 -18.32 8.00 -13.35
CA SER A 114 -18.45 9.43 -13.05
C SER A 114 -19.76 10.01 -13.60
N TYR A 115 -20.20 9.53 -14.76
CA TYR A 115 -21.47 9.92 -15.37
C TYR A 115 -22.70 9.43 -14.56
N GLU A 116 -22.61 8.24 -13.95
CA GLU A 116 -23.71 7.68 -13.15
C GLU A 116 -23.81 8.27 -11.74
N LYS A 117 -22.68 8.59 -11.09
CA LYS A 117 -22.69 9.29 -9.78
C LYS A 117 -23.32 10.67 -9.85
N GLY A 118 -23.12 11.40 -10.95
CA GLY A 118 -23.73 12.71 -11.17
C GLY A 118 -25.26 12.68 -11.35
N LYS A 119 -25.83 11.55 -11.78
CA LYS A 119 -27.29 11.39 -11.91
C LYS A 119 -27.99 11.08 -10.59
N ARG A 120 -27.34 10.38 -9.65
CA ARG A 120 -27.96 9.95 -8.38
C ARG A 120 -27.94 11.00 -7.26
N SER A 121 -27.02 11.98 -7.29
CA SER A 121 -26.99 13.06 -6.30
C SER A 121 -28.15 14.06 -6.44
N ASN A 122 -28.90 14.01 -7.54
CA ASN A 122 -30.08 14.87 -7.76
C ASN A 122 -31.43 14.18 -7.48
N SER A 123 -31.47 12.91 -7.06
CA SER A 123 -32.75 12.16 -6.96
C SER A 123 -33.15 11.63 -5.58
N PHE A 124 -32.47 11.97 -4.48
CA PHE A 124 -32.87 11.53 -3.14
C PHE A 124 -33.13 12.71 -2.18
N LYS A 125 -34.37 13.22 -2.23
CA LYS A 125 -35.04 13.95 -1.14
C LYS A 125 -36.43 13.30 -0.92
N GLY A 126 -36.66 12.77 0.28
CA GLY A 126 -37.92 12.20 0.78
C GLY A 126 -38.04 10.70 0.46
N ASP A 127 -38.33 9.76 1.35
CA ASP A 127 -38.98 9.82 2.66
C ASP A 127 -38.40 8.77 3.61
N SER A 128 -38.32 9.12 4.88
CA SER A 128 -37.93 8.25 5.99
C SER A 128 -39.06 7.31 6.40
N ASN A 129 -38.81 5.99 6.42
CA ASN A 129 -39.42 5.09 7.40
C ASN A 129 -38.70 3.72 7.47
N GLY A 130 -38.00 3.50 8.59
CA GLY A 130 -37.86 2.20 9.23
C GLY A 130 -36.73 1.26 8.77
N VAL A 131 -35.96 0.81 9.77
CA VAL A 131 -35.12 -0.41 9.83
C VAL A 131 -33.61 -0.23 9.56
N ALA A 132 -32.90 -0.02 10.69
CA ALA A 132 -31.54 -0.44 11.05
C ALA A 132 -30.49 -0.65 9.93
N ASP A 133 -29.64 0.36 9.73
CA ASP A 133 -28.33 0.20 9.08
C ASP A 133 -27.33 -0.40 10.08
N SER A 134 -27.10 -1.71 9.97
CA SER A 134 -26.08 -2.43 10.73
C SER A 134 -24.72 -2.41 10.02
N LEU A 135 -23.78 -1.75 10.68
CA LEU A 135 -22.31 -1.87 10.78
C LEU A 135 -21.58 -3.07 10.10
N PRO A 136 -20.26 -2.90 9.81
CA PRO A 136 -19.41 -3.88 9.13
C PRO A 136 -19.34 -5.24 9.85
N VAL A 137 -19.34 -6.31 9.07
CA VAL A 137 -19.51 -7.67 9.56
C VAL A 137 -18.17 -8.38 9.84
N ILE A 138 -18.14 -9.04 10.99
CA ILE A 138 -17.03 -9.71 11.70
C ILE A 138 -16.97 -11.21 11.30
N PRO A 139 -15.80 -11.88 11.41
CA PRO A 139 -15.69 -13.32 11.13
C PRO A 139 -16.65 -14.17 12.00
N LYS A 140 -17.32 -15.18 11.38
CA LYS A 140 -18.47 -16.01 11.84
C LYS A 140 -19.86 -15.56 11.39
N HIS A 141 -19.96 -14.69 10.39
CA HIS A 141 -21.24 -14.28 9.82
C HIS A 141 -22.02 -15.43 9.16
N GLN A 142 -23.24 -15.68 9.65
CA GLN A 142 -24.27 -16.41 8.93
C GLN A 142 -25.11 -15.38 8.15
N SER A 143 -25.19 -15.52 6.83
CA SER A 143 -26.00 -14.60 6.02
C SER A 143 -27.47 -14.76 6.33
N LEU A 144 -28.17 -13.63 6.55
CA LEU A 144 -29.62 -13.59 6.73
C LEU A 144 -30.40 -14.17 5.54
N LYS A 145 -29.77 -14.24 4.37
CA LYS A 145 -30.27 -14.95 3.19
C LYS A 145 -29.23 -15.98 2.76
N LEU A 146 -29.60 -17.25 2.83
CA LEU A 146 -28.83 -18.34 2.23
C LEU A 146 -29.11 -18.35 0.73
N PHE A 147 -28.06 -18.46 -0.08
CA PHE A 147 -28.23 -18.63 -1.52
C PHE A 147 -28.89 -19.98 -1.79
N THR A 148 -29.92 -20.00 -2.63
CA THR A 148 -30.64 -21.23 -3.00
C THR A 148 -29.83 -22.12 -3.94
N SER A 149 -28.88 -21.55 -4.68
CA SER A 149 -27.95 -22.30 -5.54
C SER A 149 -26.61 -21.57 -5.70
N GLY A 150 -25.56 -22.31 -6.07
CA GLY A 150 -24.25 -21.72 -6.34
C GLY A 150 -24.25 -20.70 -7.48
N ARG A 151 -25.16 -20.83 -8.46
CA ARG A 151 -25.33 -19.85 -9.54
C ARG A 151 -25.89 -18.52 -9.05
N ASP A 152 -26.73 -18.55 -8.02
CA ASP A 152 -27.32 -17.35 -7.41
C ASP A 152 -26.29 -16.58 -6.58
N ALA A 153 -25.41 -17.31 -5.88
CA ALA A 153 -24.25 -16.73 -5.20
C ALA A 153 -23.31 -16.02 -6.19
N LEU A 154 -23.00 -16.67 -7.32
CA LEU A 154 -22.13 -16.08 -8.35
C LEU A 154 -22.76 -14.85 -9.02
N LYS A 155 -24.08 -14.85 -9.23
CA LYS A 155 -24.80 -13.66 -9.74
C LYS A 155 -24.73 -12.48 -8.76
N ALA A 156 -24.91 -12.73 -7.46
CA ALA A 156 -24.87 -11.67 -6.45
C ALA A 156 -23.48 -11.02 -6.30
N VAL A 157 -22.41 -11.75 -6.62
CA VAL A 157 -21.03 -11.21 -6.68
C VAL A 157 -20.78 -10.52 -8.03
N ALA A 158 -21.33 -11.06 -9.12
CA ALA A 158 -21.18 -10.48 -10.46
C ALA A 158 -21.97 -9.17 -10.67
N GLU A 159 -22.91 -8.83 -9.78
CA GLU A 159 -23.66 -7.59 -9.84
C GLU A 159 -22.75 -6.38 -9.57
N PRO A 160 -22.53 -5.46 -10.54
CA PRO A 160 -21.52 -4.39 -10.43
C PRO A 160 -21.67 -3.45 -9.22
N LEU A 161 -22.86 -3.42 -8.60
CA LEU A 161 -23.21 -2.62 -7.43
C LEU A 161 -23.80 -3.48 -6.28
N GLY A 162 -23.52 -4.78 -6.30
CA GLY A 162 -24.04 -5.72 -5.31
C GLY A 162 -23.47 -5.45 -3.92
N ARG A 163 -24.23 -5.82 -2.88
CA ARG A 163 -23.83 -5.68 -1.45
C ARG A 163 -22.52 -6.40 -1.09
N TRP A 164 -22.03 -7.26 -1.99
CA TRP A 164 -20.84 -8.07 -1.82
C TRP A 164 -19.63 -7.55 -2.60
N ASN A 165 -19.79 -6.45 -3.37
CA ASN A 165 -18.72 -5.74 -4.06
C ASN A 165 -18.29 -4.54 -3.21
N TRP A 166 -17.42 -4.81 -2.24
CA TRP A 166 -16.72 -3.82 -1.41
C TRP A 166 -15.47 -3.28 -2.11
#